data_AF-A0AAW1JKK3-F1
#
_entry.id   AF-A0AAW1JKK3-F1
#
_cell.length_a   1.000
_cell.length_b   1.000
_cell.length_c   1.000
_cell.angle_alpha   90.00
_cell.angle_beta   90.00
_cell.angle_gamma   90.00
#
_symmetry.space_group_name_H-M   'P 1'
#
loop_
_entity.id
_entity.type
_entity.pdbx_description
1 polymer ?
#
loop_
_entity_poly.entity_id
_entity_poly.type
_entity_poly.pdbx_seq_one_letter_code
_entity_poly.pdbx_strand_id
1 'polypeptide(L)'
;MPAYSCVSLKAVIVDNDLRIIHQASVVFDTDLPEFRTHGGVVQSRMTPTIATVPTLLWVKSLDILMDRLLVAGVDFSKIAAISGTAQQHGSVYWQNGADDKLRHLDAGQFLHQQLSTYFSITNSPIWMDSSTTKECRELEESVGGPEELAKITGSRAYERFTGPQIAKIYQTKPELYLNTERISLISSFLCSLFLGKIAPIDVSDGSGMNLMDIKSKTWHQSLLNTVAPDLAGKLGDIVPSYANLGPVCSYFTDRWTFNPECKIIAFTGDNPASLIGMGLTEGWIAVSLGTSDTLFLWLNEPKVVLEGHILCNPLNINSYMALLW
;
A
#
# COMPACT_ATOMS: atom_id res chain seq x y z
N MET A 1 24.67 -4.31 -0.10
CA MET A 1 24.07 -5.04 1.05
C MET A 1 22.63 -5.32 0.69
N PRO A 2 22.06 -6.52 0.95
CA PRO A 2 20.66 -6.74 0.63
C PRO A 2 19.83 -5.90 1.61
N ALA A 3 19.08 -4.93 1.08
CA ALA A 3 18.05 -4.25 1.83
C ALA A 3 16.99 -5.30 2.20
N TYR A 4 16.64 -5.42 3.48
CA TYR A 4 15.62 -6.36 3.93
C TYR A 4 14.26 -5.87 3.42
N SER A 5 13.64 -6.62 2.52
CA SER A 5 12.29 -6.32 2.03
C SER A 5 11.22 -6.65 3.08
N CYS A 6 9.95 -6.36 2.78
CA CYS A 6 8.83 -6.89 3.57
C CYS A 6 8.80 -8.43 3.42
N VAL A 7 9.33 -9.14 4.42
CA VAL A 7 9.48 -10.61 4.40
C VAL A 7 8.27 -11.38 4.92
N SER A 8 7.22 -10.69 5.38
CA SER A 8 6.11 -11.33 6.08
C SER A 8 4.84 -10.48 6.12
N LEU A 9 3.68 -11.13 6.24
CA LEU A 9 2.42 -10.52 6.67
C LEU A 9 2.21 -10.79 8.16
N LYS A 10 1.80 -9.79 8.95
CA LYS A 10 1.61 -9.91 10.40
C LYS A 10 0.26 -9.36 10.83
N ALA A 11 -0.30 -9.93 11.89
CA ALA A 11 -1.46 -9.40 12.59
C ALA A 11 -1.17 -9.32 14.09
N VAL A 12 -1.64 -8.26 14.71
CA VAL A 12 -1.69 -8.08 16.17
C VAL A 12 -3.12 -7.74 16.55
N ILE A 13 -3.63 -8.37 17.61
CA ILE A 13 -4.94 -8.07 18.18
C ILE A 13 -4.69 -7.28 19.46
N VAL A 14 -5.33 -6.12 19.54
CA VAL A 14 -5.15 -5.16 20.63
C VAL A 14 -6.48 -5.00 21.37
N ASP A 15 -6.45 -5.04 22.70
CA ASP A 15 -7.64 -4.83 23.53
C ASP A 15 -7.92 -3.34 23.81
N ASN A 16 -8.97 -3.04 24.57
CA ASN A 16 -9.35 -1.67 24.92
C ASN A 16 -8.33 -0.94 25.82
N ASP A 17 -7.42 -1.68 26.47
CA ASP A 17 -6.33 -1.15 27.28
C ASP A 17 -5.04 -0.97 26.46
N LEU A 18 -5.13 -1.10 25.13
CA LEU A 18 -4.02 -1.04 24.17
C LEU A 18 -2.96 -2.13 24.38
N ARG A 19 -3.35 -3.28 24.94
CA ARG A 19 -2.46 -4.44 25.13
C ARG A 19 -2.58 -5.39 23.97
N ILE A 20 -1.45 -5.91 23.49
CA ILE A 20 -1.42 -6.98 22.50
C ILE A 20 -1.83 -8.28 23.20
N ILE A 21 -2.96 -8.85 22.78
CA ILE A 21 -3.51 -10.10 23.32
C ILE A 21 -3.26 -11.31 22.43
N HIS A 22 -3.12 -11.10 21.11
CA HIS A 22 -2.73 -12.14 20.17
C HIS A 22 -1.81 -11.55 19.09
N GLN A 23 -0.95 -12.41 18.54
CA GLN A 23 -0.12 -12.08 17.39
C GLN A 23 0.06 -13.31 16.51
N ALA A 24 0.07 -13.09 15.20
CA ALA A 24 0.40 -14.11 14.22
C ALA A 24 1.18 -13.49 13.07
N SER A 25 1.97 -14.30 12.37
CA SER A 25 2.71 -13.89 11.20
C SER A 25 2.71 -14.99 10.16
N VAL A 26 2.98 -14.64 8.92
CA VAL A 26 3.27 -15.54 7.80
C VAL A 26 4.53 -15.04 7.13
N VAL A 27 5.60 -15.83 7.15
CA VAL A 27 6.92 -15.51 6.59
C VAL A 27 6.98 -16.03 5.17
N PHE A 28 7.12 -15.14 4.19
CA PHE A 28 6.89 -15.45 2.78
C PHE A 28 7.75 -16.60 2.25
N ASP A 29 9.07 -16.55 2.46
CA ASP A 29 9.99 -17.55 1.93
C ASP A 29 9.84 -18.93 2.59
N THR A 30 9.39 -18.97 3.85
CA THR A 30 9.27 -20.22 4.63
C THR A 30 7.90 -20.84 4.50
N ASP A 31 6.85 -20.01 4.58
CA ASP A 31 5.46 -20.47 4.60
C ASP A 31 4.85 -20.60 3.20
N LEU A 32 5.40 -19.90 2.19
CA LEU A 32 4.95 -19.98 0.80
C LEU A 32 6.12 -20.16 -0.20
N PRO A 33 6.97 -21.19 -0.03
CA PRO A 33 8.18 -21.40 -0.84
C PRO A 33 7.87 -21.60 -2.33
N GLU A 34 6.64 -21.98 -2.70
CA GLU A 34 6.21 -22.17 -4.09
C GLU A 34 6.27 -20.88 -4.92
N PHE A 35 6.23 -19.70 -4.31
CA PHE A 35 6.39 -18.41 -5.00
C PHE A 35 7.85 -18.05 -5.26
N ARG A 36 8.80 -18.82 -4.73
CA ARG A 36 10.25 -18.69 -4.99
C ARG A 36 10.83 -17.30 -4.71
N THR A 37 10.27 -16.63 -3.71
CA THR A 37 10.84 -15.38 -3.19
C THR A 37 12.14 -15.65 -2.43
N HIS A 38 13.02 -14.66 -2.41
CA HIS A 38 14.22 -14.64 -1.58
C HIS A 38 14.27 -13.32 -0.84
N GLY A 39 14.22 -13.38 0.49
CA GLY A 39 13.94 -12.21 1.32
C GLY A 39 12.60 -11.57 0.97
N GLY A 40 11.57 -12.35 0.64
CA GLY A 40 10.22 -11.84 0.31
C GLY A 40 10.06 -11.19 -1.07
N VAL A 41 11.08 -11.22 -1.93
CA VAL A 41 11.07 -10.60 -3.27
C VAL A 41 11.44 -11.60 -4.38
N VAL A 42 10.87 -11.39 -5.57
CA VAL A 42 11.33 -11.98 -6.84
C VAL A 42 12.17 -10.93 -7.58
N GLN A 43 13.47 -11.19 -7.66
CA GLN A 43 14.43 -10.35 -8.35
C GLN A 43 15.44 -11.22 -9.12
N SER A 44 15.58 -10.97 -10.42
CA SER A 44 16.48 -11.72 -11.28
C SER A 44 17.89 -11.12 -11.28
N ARG A 45 18.92 -11.97 -11.28
CA ARG A 45 20.32 -11.51 -11.47
C ARG A 45 20.54 -10.83 -12.82
N MET A 46 19.72 -11.12 -13.83
CA MET A 46 19.81 -10.51 -15.16
C MET A 46 19.22 -9.10 -15.20
N THR A 47 18.28 -8.80 -14.30
CA THR A 47 17.59 -7.50 -14.20
C THR A 47 17.55 -7.07 -12.73
N PRO A 48 18.71 -6.75 -12.12
CA PRO A 48 18.82 -6.52 -10.68
C PRO A 48 18.10 -5.25 -10.20
N THR A 49 17.68 -4.37 -11.10
CA THR A 49 16.90 -3.17 -10.76
C THR A 49 15.40 -3.43 -10.68
N ILE A 50 14.92 -4.56 -11.21
CA ILE A 50 13.50 -4.92 -11.19
C ILE A 50 13.23 -5.77 -9.95
N ALA A 51 12.37 -5.29 -9.06
CA ALA A 51 12.01 -5.97 -7.82
C ALA A 51 10.49 -6.10 -7.74
N THR A 52 10.00 -7.34 -7.69
CA THR A 52 8.56 -7.62 -7.72
C THR A 52 8.16 -8.68 -6.70
N VAL A 53 6.87 -8.72 -6.38
CA VAL A 53 6.26 -9.78 -5.57
C VAL A 53 5.03 -10.31 -6.29
N PRO A 54 4.83 -11.64 -6.40
CA PRO A 54 3.59 -12.19 -6.91
C PRO A 54 2.40 -11.68 -6.09
N THR A 55 1.45 -10.98 -6.69
CA THR A 55 0.34 -10.36 -5.94
C THR A 55 -0.46 -11.39 -5.13
N LEU A 56 -0.62 -12.59 -5.70
CA LEU A 56 -1.33 -13.70 -5.07
C LEU A 56 -0.66 -14.21 -3.80
N LEU A 57 0.64 -13.98 -3.62
CA LEU A 57 1.38 -14.32 -2.39
C LEU A 57 0.77 -13.58 -1.19
N TRP A 58 0.44 -12.29 -1.33
CA TRP A 58 -0.18 -11.52 -0.25
C TRP A 58 -1.59 -12.01 0.06
N VAL A 59 -2.37 -12.37 -0.97
CA VAL A 59 -3.72 -12.94 -0.78
C VAL A 59 -3.64 -14.28 -0.01
N LYS A 60 -2.78 -15.19 -0.45
CA LYS A 60 -2.61 -16.50 0.20
C LYS A 60 -2.02 -16.35 1.61
N SER A 61 -1.14 -15.37 1.82
CA SER A 61 -0.63 -15.05 3.15
C SER A 61 -1.74 -14.62 4.11
N LEU A 62 -2.74 -13.87 3.62
CA LEU A 62 -3.90 -13.50 4.44
C LEU A 62 -4.74 -14.73 4.81
N ASP A 63 -5.01 -15.65 3.86
CA ASP A 63 -5.72 -16.90 4.17
C ASP A 63 -5.02 -17.68 5.30
N ILE A 64 -3.70 -17.88 5.20
CA ILE A 64 -2.89 -18.58 6.22
C ILE A 64 -2.89 -17.81 7.55
N LEU A 65 -2.82 -16.47 7.50
CA LEU A 65 -2.80 -15.64 8.71
C LEU A 65 -4.11 -15.75 9.49
N MET A 66 -5.26 -15.80 8.79
CA MET A 66 -6.57 -15.99 9.42
C MET A 66 -6.66 -17.36 10.11
N ASP A 67 -6.19 -18.42 9.47
CA ASP A 67 -6.09 -19.76 10.10
C ASP A 67 -5.21 -19.73 11.35
N ARG A 68 -4.05 -19.07 11.31
CA ARG A 68 -3.15 -18.96 12.47
C ARG A 68 -3.79 -18.20 13.63
N LEU A 69 -4.52 -17.13 13.35
CA LEU A 69 -5.26 -16.38 14.37
C LEU A 69 -6.38 -17.22 15.00
N LEU A 70 -7.11 -17.99 14.18
CA LEU A 70 -8.13 -18.93 14.67
C LEU A 70 -7.50 -19.97 15.62
N VAL A 71 -6.39 -20.59 15.21
CA VAL A 71 -5.65 -21.57 16.02
C VAL A 71 -5.09 -20.94 17.30
N ALA A 72 -4.70 -19.66 17.25
CA ALA A 72 -4.26 -18.90 18.42
C ALA A 72 -5.41 -18.55 19.40
N GLY A 73 -6.66 -18.90 19.08
CA GLY A 73 -7.82 -18.71 19.94
C GLY A 73 -8.47 -17.33 19.84
N VAL A 74 -8.24 -16.60 18.74
CA VAL A 74 -8.88 -15.30 18.51
C VAL A 74 -10.39 -15.47 18.36
N ASP A 75 -11.14 -14.72 19.18
CA ASP A 75 -12.60 -14.60 19.05
C ASP A 75 -12.94 -13.46 18.10
N PHE A 76 -13.11 -13.78 16.81
CA PHE A 76 -13.38 -12.80 15.76
C PHE A 76 -14.70 -12.04 15.97
N SER A 77 -15.65 -12.59 16.74
CA SER A 77 -16.91 -11.92 17.05
C SER A 77 -16.74 -10.67 17.94
N LYS A 78 -15.56 -10.51 18.56
CA LYS A 78 -15.21 -9.36 19.40
C LYS A 78 -14.41 -8.29 18.66
N ILE A 79 -14.01 -8.52 17.42
CA ILE A 79 -13.23 -7.53 16.66
C ILE A 79 -14.15 -6.36 16.31
N ALA A 80 -13.85 -5.19 16.89
CA ALA A 80 -14.63 -3.97 16.69
C ALA A 80 -14.19 -3.20 15.43
N ALA A 81 -12.91 -3.27 15.09
CA ALA A 81 -12.36 -2.61 13.91
C ALA A 81 -11.09 -3.29 13.42
N ILE A 82 -10.79 -3.12 12.14
CA ILE A 82 -9.53 -3.49 11.50
C ILE A 82 -8.99 -2.26 10.78
N SER A 83 -7.72 -1.96 11.00
CA SER A 83 -6.89 -1.14 10.13
C SER A 83 -5.61 -1.91 9.85
N GLY A 84 -4.75 -1.38 9.01
CA GLY A 84 -3.50 -2.05 8.69
C GLY A 84 -2.54 -1.15 7.95
N THR A 85 -1.37 -1.73 7.73
CA THR A 85 -0.25 -1.07 7.10
C THR A 85 0.42 -1.99 6.12
N ALA A 86 1.04 -1.42 5.10
CA ALA A 86 1.82 -2.15 4.12
C ALA A 86 3.09 -1.41 3.73
N GLN A 87 4.04 -2.14 3.12
CA GLN A 87 5.20 -1.51 2.49
C GLN A 87 4.74 -0.46 1.47
N GLN A 88 5.34 0.73 1.52
CA GLN A 88 4.94 1.83 0.65
C GLN A 88 5.25 1.60 -0.83
N HIS A 89 4.65 2.43 -1.66
CA HIS A 89 4.89 2.60 -3.10
C HIS A 89 4.51 1.43 -4.02
N GLY A 90 4.52 0.20 -3.51
CA GLY A 90 4.15 -0.97 -4.30
C GLY A 90 2.72 -0.89 -4.80
N SER A 91 2.47 -1.41 -6.00
CA SER A 91 1.18 -1.31 -6.68
C SER A 91 0.60 -2.65 -7.12
N VAL A 92 -0.73 -2.74 -7.05
CA VAL A 92 -1.54 -3.88 -7.51
C VAL A 92 -2.47 -3.39 -8.61
N TYR A 93 -2.59 -4.18 -9.67
CA TYR A 93 -3.35 -3.86 -10.88
C TYR A 93 -4.50 -4.85 -10.99
N TRP A 94 -5.69 -4.41 -10.60
CA TRP A 94 -6.91 -5.20 -10.64
C TRP A 94 -7.41 -5.32 -12.06
N GLN A 95 -7.61 -6.56 -12.51
CA GLN A 95 -8.19 -6.81 -13.83
C GLN A 95 -9.67 -6.39 -13.86
N ASN A 96 -10.19 -6.04 -15.04
CA ASN A 96 -11.62 -5.83 -15.27
C ASN A 96 -12.49 -6.95 -14.65
N GLY A 97 -13.49 -6.57 -13.85
CA GLY A 97 -14.39 -7.46 -13.13
C GLY A 97 -13.94 -7.84 -11.71
N ALA A 98 -12.81 -7.32 -11.22
CA ALA A 98 -12.30 -7.64 -9.89
C ALA A 98 -13.17 -7.06 -8.76
N ASP A 99 -13.68 -5.83 -8.88
CA ASP A 99 -14.56 -5.22 -7.88
C ASP A 99 -15.86 -6.04 -7.73
N ASP A 100 -16.43 -6.48 -8.85
CA ASP A 100 -17.60 -7.37 -8.83
C ASP A 100 -17.27 -8.72 -8.15
N LYS A 101 -16.10 -9.28 -8.43
CA LYS A 101 -15.68 -10.52 -7.76
C LYS A 101 -15.49 -10.35 -6.26
N LEU A 102 -14.92 -9.23 -5.80
CA LEU A 102 -14.75 -8.93 -4.37
C LEU A 102 -16.10 -8.81 -3.65
N ARG A 103 -17.13 -8.28 -4.32
CA ARG A 103 -18.49 -8.17 -3.77
C ARG A 103 -19.20 -9.51 -3.65
N HIS A 104 -18.78 -10.50 -4.43
CA HIS A 104 -19.37 -11.83 -4.53
C HIS A 104 -18.36 -12.93 -4.16
N LEU A 105 -17.65 -12.75 -3.04
CA LEU A 105 -16.78 -13.76 -2.46
C LEU A 105 -17.61 -14.89 -1.83
N ASP A 106 -17.22 -16.13 -2.12
CA ASP A 106 -17.79 -17.35 -1.56
C ASP A 106 -17.04 -17.72 -0.27
N ALA A 107 -17.74 -17.74 0.87
CA ALA A 107 -17.17 -18.10 2.16
C ALA A 107 -16.67 -19.56 2.23
N GLY A 108 -17.12 -20.43 1.33
CA GLY A 108 -16.68 -21.82 1.22
C GLY A 108 -15.28 -22.00 0.61
N GLN A 109 -14.72 -20.97 -0.03
CA GLN A 109 -13.43 -21.04 -0.75
C GLN A 109 -12.43 -20.01 -0.21
N PHE A 110 -11.14 -20.31 -0.31
CA PHE A 110 -10.10 -19.36 0.10
C PHE A 110 -9.98 -18.17 -0.86
N LEU A 111 -9.52 -17.01 -0.38
CA LEU A 111 -9.38 -15.81 -1.19
C LEU A 111 -8.43 -16.04 -2.37
N HIS A 112 -7.29 -16.70 -2.15
CA HIS A 112 -6.30 -16.91 -3.21
C HIS A 112 -6.82 -17.81 -4.35
N GLN A 113 -7.76 -18.71 -4.08
CA GLN A 113 -8.39 -19.53 -5.11
C GLN A 113 -9.31 -18.65 -5.98
N GLN A 114 -10.11 -17.82 -5.32
CA GLN A 114 -11.11 -16.96 -5.95
C GLN A 114 -10.53 -15.77 -6.73
N LEU A 115 -9.36 -15.27 -6.31
CA LEU A 115 -8.72 -14.06 -6.88
C LEU A 115 -7.55 -14.35 -7.82
N SER A 116 -7.21 -15.62 -8.07
CA SER A 116 -6.02 -16.04 -8.83
C SER A 116 -5.90 -15.44 -10.25
N THR A 117 -7.03 -15.08 -10.87
CA THR A 117 -7.12 -14.53 -12.23
C THR A 117 -7.62 -13.08 -12.29
N TYR A 118 -7.67 -12.37 -11.17
CA TYR A 118 -8.24 -11.01 -11.09
C TYR A 118 -7.17 -9.91 -10.99
N PHE A 119 -5.94 -10.21 -11.43
CA PHE A 119 -4.83 -9.28 -11.50
C PHE A 119 -4.28 -9.23 -12.92
N SER A 120 -4.31 -8.04 -13.54
CA SER A 120 -3.76 -7.83 -14.89
C SER A 120 -2.23 -7.87 -14.89
N ILE A 121 -1.62 -7.43 -13.78
CA ILE A 121 -0.19 -7.56 -13.49
C ILE A 121 -0.03 -8.52 -12.32
N THR A 122 0.51 -9.71 -12.59
CA THR A 122 0.63 -10.78 -11.59
C THR A 122 1.83 -10.63 -10.65
N ASN A 123 2.82 -9.83 -11.04
CA ASN A 123 4.01 -9.53 -10.25
C ASN A 123 4.05 -8.02 -10.00
N SER A 124 3.64 -7.63 -8.81
CA SER A 124 3.56 -6.23 -8.37
C SER A 124 4.96 -5.65 -8.18
N PRO A 125 5.28 -4.47 -8.74
CA PRO A 125 6.48 -3.73 -8.35
C PRO A 125 6.38 -3.32 -6.89
N ILE A 126 7.52 -3.30 -6.20
CA ILE A 126 7.62 -2.94 -4.78
C ILE A 126 8.66 -1.84 -4.56
N TRP A 127 8.79 -1.35 -3.32
CA TRP A 127 9.65 -0.21 -2.98
C TRP A 127 11.14 -0.37 -3.34
N MET A 128 11.61 -1.61 -3.53
CA MET A 128 13.00 -1.90 -3.93
C MET A 128 13.25 -1.75 -5.44
N ASP A 129 12.20 -1.58 -6.25
CA ASP A 129 12.34 -1.44 -7.69
C ASP A 129 12.98 -0.08 -8.03
N SER A 130 14.06 -0.12 -8.80
CA SER A 130 14.86 1.05 -9.21
C SER A 130 14.98 1.15 -10.73
N SER A 131 14.00 0.63 -11.46
CA SER A 131 14.09 0.42 -12.91
C SER A 131 13.35 1.45 -13.78
N THR A 132 12.93 2.57 -13.20
CA THR A 132 12.05 3.59 -13.82
C THR A 132 12.70 4.97 -13.93
N THR A 133 14.04 5.04 -13.99
CA THR A 133 14.77 6.31 -14.09
C THR A 133 14.34 7.14 -15.31
N LYS A 134 13.94 6.49 -16.40
CA LYS A 134 13.42 7.16 -17.60
C LYS A 134 12.10 7.86 -17.30
N GLU A 135 11.14 7.13 -16.74
CA GLU A 135 9.81 7.62 -16.39
C GLU A 135 9.87 8.70 -15.31
N CYS A 136 10.82 8.62 -14.37
CA CYS A 136 11.09 9.68 -13.41
C CYS A 136 11.44 11.00 -14.09
N ARG A 137 12.33 10.98 -15.10
CA ARG A 137 12.73 12.18 -15.84
C ARG A 137 11.57 12.75 -16.64
N GLU A 138 10.83 11.89 -17.34
CA GLU A 138 9.63 12.29 -18.09
C GLU A 138 8.61 13.00 -17.17
N LEU A 139 8.42 12.48 -15.95
CA LEU A 139 7.52 13.07 -14.97
C LEU A 139 8.02 14.43 -14.45
N GLU A 140 9.31 14.53 -14.08
CA GLU A 140 9.93 15.79 -13.65
C GLU A 140 9.83 16.86 -14.76
N GLU A 141 10.20 16.51 -16.00
CA GLU A 141 10.15 17.42 -17.15
C GLU A 141 8.72 17.93 -17.42
N SER A 142 7.70 17.09 -17.22
CA SER A 142 6.31 17.44 -17.50
C SER A 142 5.74 18.58 -16.64
N VAL A 143 6.34 18.85 -15.48
CA VAL A 143 5.94 19.92 -14.56
C VAL A 143 6.99 21.01 -14.38
N GLY A 144 8.07 20.98 -15.17
CA GLY A 144 9.11 22.00 -15.13
C GLY A 144 10.29 21.69 -14.20
N GLY A 145 10.45 20.44 -13.79
CA GLY A 145 11.64 19.93 -13.10
C GLY A 145 11.37 19.32 -11.71
N PRO A 146 12.42 18.79 -11.06
CA PRO A 146 12.32 18.09 -9.78
C PRO A 146 11.79 18.95 -8.63
N GLU A 147 12.12 20.25 -8.61
CA GLU A 147 11.68 21.16 -7.54
C GLU A 147 10.18 21.44 -7.62
N GLU A 148 9.63 21.64 -8.83
CA GLU A 148 8.20 21.86 -8.99
C GLU A 148 7.41 20.58 -8.70
N LEU A 149 7.93 19.42 -9.12
CA LEU A 149 7.35 18.12 -8.71
C LEU A 149 7.35 17.97 -7.18
N ALA A 150 8.45 18.28 -6.51
CA ALA A 150 8.54 18.23 -5.05
C ALA A 150 7.60 19.21 -4.37
N LYS A 151 7.37 20.39 -4.95
CA LYS A 151 6.43 21.38 -4.45
C LYS A 151 4.97 20.93 -4.56
N ILE A 152 4.64 20.17 -5.59
CA ILE A 152 3.30 19.58 -5.79
C ILE A 152 3.12 18.35 -4.90
N THR A 153 4.02 17.37 -5.00
CA THR A 153 3.79 16.02 -4.44
C THR A 153 4.59 15.73 -3.17
N GLY A 154 5.36 16.69 -2.67
CA GLY A 154 6.23 16.51 -1.50
C GLY A 154 7.51 15.72 -1.76
N SER A 155 7.82 15.37 -3.01
CA SER A 155 9.05 14.65 -3.39
C SER A 155 9.38 14.91 -4.85
N ARG A 156 10.67 14.96 -5.21
CA ARG A 156 11.08 14.77 -6.61
C ARG A 156 10.70 13.37 -7.11
N ALA A 157 10.98 13.04 -8.36
CA ALA A 157 10.68 11.70 -8.84
C ALA A 157 11.69 10.68 -8.28
N TYR A 158 11.18 9.56 -7.80
CA TYR A 158 11.98 8.43 -7.32
C TYR A 158 11.50 7.15 -7.99
N GLU A 159 12.42 6.26 -8.35
CA GLU A 159 12.09 5.11 -9.19
C GLU A 159 11.04 4.18 -8.56
N ARG A 160 11.10 4.03 -7.24
CA ARG A 160 10.16 3.20 -6.52
C ARG A 160 8.75 3.78 -6.43
N PHE A 161 8.58 5.10 -6.61
CA PHE A 161 7.29 5.76 -6.46
C PHE A 161 6.31 5.25 -7.51
N THR A 162 5.05 5.21 -7.13
CA THR A 162 4.04 4.46 -7.88
C THR A 162 3.75 5.04 -9.26
N GLY A 163 3.78 6.37 -9.42
CA GLY A 163 3.60 7.03 -10.71
C GLY A 163 4.57 6.54 -11.78
N PRO A 164 5.90 6.65 -11.57
CA PRO A 164 6.90 6.09 -12.48
C PRO A 164 6.72 4.59 -12.78
N GLN A 165 6.33 3.77 -11.78
CA GLN A 165 6.05 2.34 -11.98
C GLN A 165 4.83 2.10 -12.87
N ILE A 166 3.75 2.87 -12.69
CA ILE A 166 2.56 2.82 -13.55
C ILE A 166 2.92 3.24 -14.97
N ALA A 167 3.68 4.33 -15.14
CA ALA A 167 4.13 4.81 -16.44
C ALA A 167 4.90 3.72 -17.19
N LYS A 168 5.85 3.06 -16.53
CA LYS A 168 6.60 1.95 -17.12
C LYS A 168 5.69 0.79 -17.53
N ILE A 169 4.72 0.42 -16.69
CA ILE A 169 3.77 -0.66 -17.02
C ILE A 169 2.93 -0.27 -18.23
N TYR A 170 2.43 0.96 -18.32
CA TYR A 170 1.70 1.43 -19.49
C TYR A 170 2.58 1.42 -20.76
N GLN A 171 3.82 1.94 -20.67
CA GLN A 171 4.73 2.01 -21.81
C GLN A 171 5.20 0.64 -22.31
N THR A 172 5.39 -0.34 -21.41
CA THR A 172 5.95 -1.66 -21.75
C THR A 172 4.90 -2.76 -21.91
N LYS A 173 3.74 -2.62 -21.27
CA LYS A 173 2.65 -3.60 -21.24
C LYS A 173 1.27 -2.91 -21.39
N PRO A 174 1.04 -2.13 -22.47
CA PRO A 174 -0.15 -1.32 -22.63
C PRO A 174 -1.45 -2.15 -22.59
N GLU A 175 -1.46 -3.35 -23.16
CA GLU A 175 -2.62 -4.24 -23.17
C GLU A 175 -3.07 -4.63 -21.75
N LEU A 176 -2.11 -4.89 -20.85
CA LEU A 176 -2.41 -5.23 -19.46
C LEU A 176 -2.92 -4.01 -18.69
N TYR A 177 -2.34 -2.83 -18.96
CA TYR A 177 -2.84 -1.57 -18.40
C TYR A 177 -4.28 -1.28 -18.84
N LEU A 178 -4.59 -1.49 -20.12
CA LEU A 178 -5.94 -1.33 -20.65
C LEU A 178 -6.92 -2.35 -20.07
N ASN A 179 -6.46 -3.56 -19.74
CA ASN A 179 -7.25 -4.58 -19.02
C ASN A 179 -7.31 -4.36 -17.49
N THR A 180 -6.81 -3.23 -16.99
CA THR A 180 -6.84 -2.89 -15.56
C THR A 180 -8.01 -1.96 -15.28
N GLU A 181 -8.95 -2.33 -14.41
CA GLU A 181 -10.03 -1.43 -13.98
C GLU A 181 -9.59 -0.51 -12.84
N ARG A 182 -8.67 -0.99 -11.98
CA ARG A 182 -8.19 -0.24 -10.81
C ARG A 182 -6.74 -0.53 -10.48
N ILE A 183 -6.06 0.48 -9.94
CA ILE A 183 -4.72 0.39 -9.37
C ILE A 183 -4.79 0.77 -7.89
N SER A 184 -4.25 -0.10 -7.04
CA SER A 184 -4.18 0.08 -5.59
C SER A 184 -2.73 0.15 -5.13
N LEU A 185 -2.44 0.92 -4.08
CA LEU A 185 -1.26 0.67 -3.24
C LEU A 185 -1.46 -0.61 -2.43
N ILE A 186 -0.38 -1.27 -1.99
CA ILE A 186 -0.48 -2.53 -1.22
C ILE A 186 -1.36 -2.34 0.03
N SER A 187 -1.31 -1.17 0.67
CA SER A 187 -2.17 -0.75 1.79
C SER A 187 -3.66 -0.84 1.43
N SER A 188 -4.09 -0.06 0.42
CA SER A 188 -5.47 -0.07 -0.10
C SER A 188 -5.88 -1.42 -0.69
N PHE A 189 -4.95 -2.18 -1.26
CA PHE A 189 -5.19 -3.54 -1.77
C PHE A 189 -5.56 -4.49 -0.62
N LEU A 190 -4.77 -4.55 0.45
CA LEU A 190 -5.08 -5.39 1.62
C LEU A 190 -6.39 -4.95 2.29
N CYS A 191 -6.63 -3.64 2.37
CA CYS A 191 -7.89 -3.09 2.86
C CYS A 191 -9.10 -3.58 2.02
N SER A 192 -8.94 -3.62 0.69
CA SER A 192 -9.98 -4.09 -0.24
C SER A 192 -10.42 -5.54 0.03
N LEU A 193 -9.48 -6.40 0.45
CA LEU A 193 -9.78 -7.79 0.78
C LEU A 193 -10.77 -7.88 1.95
N PHE A 194 -10.54 -7.13 3.04
CA PHE A 194 -11.45 -7.08 4.18
C PHE A 194 -12.78 -6.39 3.87
N LEU A 195 -12.75 -5.39 2.99
CA LEU A 195 -13.92 -4.59 2.64
C LEU A 195 -14.85 -5.28 1.63
N GLY A 196 -14.38 -6.30 0.90
CA GLY A 196 -15.16 -6.99 -0.14
C GLY A 196 -15.54 -6.08 -1.32
N LYS A 197 -14.75 -5.04 -1.54
CA LYS A 197 -14.80 -4.12 -2.69
C LYS A 197 -13.49 -3.35 -2.70
N ILE A 198 -13.17 -2.74 -3.83
CA ILE A 198 -11.95 -1.96 -3.97
C ILE A 198 -12.00 -0.75 -3.03
N ALA A 199 -11.02 -0.67 -2.13
CA ALA A 199 -10.87 0.41 -1.17
C ALA A 199 -10.15 1.63 -1.82
N PRO A 200 -10.50 2.86 -1.40
CA PRO A 200 -9.76 4.05 -1.81
C PRO A 200 -8.33 4.06 -1.22
N ILE A 201 -7.47 4.88 -1.82
CA ILE A 201 -6.13 5.17 -1.32
C ILE A 201 -6.24 6.26 -0.24
N ASP A 202 -5.48 6.14 0.85
CA ASP A 202 -5.44 7.18 1.87
C ASP A 202 -4.49 8.33 1.47
N VAL A 203 -4.71 9.51 2.04
CA VAL A 203 -3.87 10.70 1.77
C VAL A 203 -2.40 10.48 2.11
N SER A 204 -2.09 9.71 3.14
CA SER A 204 -0.71 9.57 3.61
C SER A 204 0.09 8.67 2.69
N ASP A 205 -0.38 7.46 2.38
CA ASP A 205 0.34 6.56 1.47
C ASP A 205 0.24 7.04 0.01
N GLY A 206 -0.88 7.68 -0.36
CA GLY A 206 -1.07 8.35 -1.65
C GLY A 206 -0.05 9.46 -1.93
N SER A 207 0.56 10.04 -0.89
CA SER A 207 1.65 11.01 -1.04
C SER A 207 2.93 10.36 -1.62
N GLY A 208 3.11 9.05 -1.43
CA GLY A 208 4.27 8.28 -1.91
C GLY A 208 4.22 7.88 -3.38
N MET A 209 3.44 8.59 -4.21
CA MET A 209 3.15 8.19 -5.59
C MET A 209 3.71 9.13 -6.68
N ASN A 210 4.10 10.36 -6.33
CA ASN A 210 4.33 11.45 -7.30
C ASN A 210 3.10 11.78 -8.18
N LEU A 211 1.88 11.59 -7.66
CA LEU A 211 0.62 11.82 -8.40
C LEU A 211 -0.34 12.78 -7.69
N MET A 212 -0.32 12.82 -6.35
CA MET A 212 -1.20 13.66 -5.55
C MET A 212 -0.57 15.02 -5.28
N ASP A 213 -1.34 16.09 -5.40
CA ASP A 213 -0.97 17.38 -4.81
C ASP A 213 -1.20 17.30 -3.30
N ILE A 214 -0.12 17.35 -2.52
CA ILE A 214 -0.17 17.16 -1.07
C ILE A 214 -0.84 18.32 -0.34
N LYS A 215 -1.02 19.49 -0.95
CA LYS A 215 -1.72 20.62 -0.32
C LYS A 215 -3.22 20.47 -0.50
N SER A 216 -3.66 20.25 -1.74
CA SER A 216 -5.08 20.08 -2.08
C SER A 216 -5.65 18.72 -1.67
N LYS A 217 -4.79 17.70 -1.46
CA LYS A 217 -5.17 16.31 -1.16
C LYS A 217 -5.96 15.65 -2.30
N THR A 218 -5.69 16.06 -3.54
CA THR A 218 -6.34 15.53 -4.74
C THR A 218 -5.30 15.13 -5.77
N TRP A 219 -5.67 14.26 -6.70
CA TRP A 219 -4.78 13.90 -7.80
C TRP A 219 -4.48 15.10 -8.69
N HIS A 220 -3.21 15.29 -9.02
CA HIS A 220 -2.77 16.37 -9.90
C HIS A 220 -2.94 15.95 -11.36
N GLN A 221 -3.95 16.50 -12.03
CA GLN A 221 -4.37 16.03 -13.36
C GLN A 221 -3.23 16.01 -14.41
N SER A 222 -2.34 17.00 -14.41
CA SER A 222 -1.22 17.02 -15.34
C SER A 222 -0.25 15.85 -15.13
N LEU A 223 0.00 15.47 -13.87
CA LEU A 223 0.89 14.35 -13.54
C LEU A 223 0.24 13.03 -13.96
N LEU A 224 -1.06 12.89 -13.72
CA LEU A 224 -1.82 11.72 -14.17
C LEU A 224 -1.75 11.54 -15.69
N ASN A 225 -1.98 12.62 -16.44
CA ASN A 225 -1.96 12.61 -17.90
C ASN A 225 -0.56 12.28 -18.47
N THR A 226 0.51 12.68 -17.79
CA THR A 226 1.88 12.29 -18.16
C THR A 226 2.11 10.79 -17.98
N VAL A 227 1.58 10.21 -16.91
CA VAL A 227 1.86 8.81 -16.54
C VAL A 227 1.12 7.82 -17.42
N ALA A 228 -0.21 7.95 -17.56
CA ALA A 228 -1.01 7.05 -18.36
C ALA A 228 -2.45 7.60 -18.62
N PRO A 229 -3.10 7.19 -19.73
CA PRO A 229 -4.48 7.60 -20.01
C PRO A 229 -5.47 7.02 -18.98
N ASP A 230 -6.52 7.77 -18.67
CA ASP A 230 -7.61 7.36 -17.76
C ASP A 230 -7.17 6.99 -16.33
N LEU A 231 -5.96 7.39 -15.92
CA LEU A 231 -5.38 7.00 -14.63
C LEU A 231 -6.22 7.47 -13.44
N ALA A 232 -6.85 8.64 -13.52
CA ALA A 232 -7.74 9.15 -12.47
C ALA A 232 -8.86 8.14 -12.13
N GLY A 233 -9.51 7.55 -13.14
CA GLY A 233 -10.57 6.56 -12.93
C GLY A 233 -10.06 5.26 -12.32
N LYS A 234 -8.83 4.86 -12.68
CA LYS A 234 -8.18 3.67 -12.14
C LYS A 234 -7.68 3.86 -10.70
N LEU A 235 -7.40 5.07 -10.24
CA LEU A 235 -7.06 5.35 -8.84
C LEU A 235 -8.30 5.62 -7.97
N GLY A 236 -9.28 6.32 -8.56
CA GLY A 236 -10.46 6.91 -7.93
C GLY A 236 -10.14 7.80 -6.74
N ASP A 237 -11.10 7.99 -5.83
CA ASP A 237 -10.98 9.04 -4.83
C ASP A 237 -9.96 8.73 -3.72
N ILE A 238 -9.40 9.80 -3.16
CA ILE A 238 -8.51 9.77 -2.00
C ILE A 238 -9.32 10.06 -0.74
N VAL A 239 -9.01 9.38 0.36
CA VAL A 239 -9.69 9.56 1.65
C VAL A 239 -8.73 9.91 2.78
N PRO A 240 -9.19 10.53 3.87
CA PRO A 240 -8.41 10.65 5.10
C PRO A 240 -7.98 9.27 5.62
N SER A 241 -6.77 9.17 6.20
CA SER A 241 -6.22 7.90 6.71
C SER A 241 -7.01 7.28 7.87
N TYR A 242 -7.81 8.09 8.58
CA TYR A 242 -8.71 7.64 9.64
C TYR A 242 -10.15 7.41 9.17
N ALA A 243 -10.41 7.40 7.86
CA ALA A 243 -11.74 7.20 7.31
C ALA A 243 -12.27 5.79 7.64
N ASN A 244 -13.50 5.73 8.16
CA ASN A 244 -14.27 4.49 8.25
C ASN A 244 -14.89 4.17 6.88
N LEU A 245 -14.47 3.08 6.26
CA LEU A 245 -14.87 2.69 4.90
C LEU A 245 -16.13 1.82 4.87
N GLY A 246 -16.61 1.41 6.03
CA GLY A 246 -17.78 0.56 6.20
C GLY A 246 -17.47 -0.71 7.00
N PRO A 247 -18.45 -1.62 7.11
CA PRO A 247 -18.26 -2.89 7.78
C PRO A 247 -17.35 -3.83 6.98
N VAL A 248 -16.78 -4.81 7.67
CA VAL A 248 -16.12 -5.96 7.05
C VAL A 248 -17.11 -6.70 6.13
N CYS A 249 -16.62 -7.26 5.02
CA CYS A 249 -17.50 -7.97 4.09
C CYS A 249 -18.01 -9.30 4.65
N SER A 250 -19.14 -9.77 4.08
CA SER A 250 -19.81 -10.99 4.54
C SER A 250 -18.94 -12.24 4.43
N TYR A 251 -17.94 -12.26 3.54
CA TYR A 251 -16.96 -13.34 3.48
C TYR A 251 -16.32 -13.61 4.86
N PHE A 252 -15.94 -12.55 5.60
CA PHE A 252 -15.33 -12.72 6.92
C PHE A 252 -16.32 -13.02 8.03
N THR A 253 -17.57 -12.52 7.94
CA THR A 253 -18.62 -12.88 8.90
C THR A 253 -18.98 -14.35 8.77
N ASP A 254 -19.15 -14.83 7.53
CA ASP A 254 -19.66 -16.17 7.26
C ASP A 254 -18.59 -17.24 7.43
N ARG A 255 -17.34 -16.93 7.03
CA ARG A 255 -16.22 -17.88 7.14
C ARG A 255 -15.57 -17.90 8.51
N TRP A 256 -15.41 -16.74 9.15
CA TRP A 256 -14.59 -16.58 10.35
C TRP A 256 -15.37 -16.07 11.56
N THR A 257 -16.69 -15.85 11.44
CA THR A 257 -17.54 -15.34 12.54
C THR A 257 -17.09 -13.96 13.03
N PHE A 258 -16.65 -13.09 12.11
CA PHE A 258 -16.45 -11.68 12.45
C PHE A 258 -17.75 -11.03 12.91
N ASN A 259 -17.62 -10.04 13.81
CA ASN A 259 -18.70 -9.11 14.07
C ASN A 259 -19.12 -8.41 12.76
N PRO A 260 -20.40 -8.47 12.32
CA PRO A 260 -20.85 -7.78 11.10
C PRO A 260 -20.71 -6.26 11.19
N GLU A 261 -20.64 -5.70 12.41
CA GLU A 261 -20.40 -4.27 12.65
C GLU A 261 -18.90 -3.91 12.76
N CYS A 262 -17.99 -4.88 12.54
CA CYS A 262 -16.55 -4.65 12.55
C CYS A 262 -16.19 -3.62 11.48
N LYS A 263 -15.65 -2.46 11.89
CA LYS A 263 -15.33 -1.35 10.99
C LYS A 263 -14.01 -1.59 10.27
N ILE A 264 -13.97 -1.31 8.98
CA ILE A 264 -12.71 -1.23 8.23
C ILE A 264 -12.29 0.23 8.16
N ILE A 265 -11.22 0.57 8.85
CA ILE A 265 -10.58 1.88 8.76
C ILE A 265 -9.56 1.83 7.62
N ALA A 266 -9.43 2.91 6.85
CA ALA A 266 -8.47 3.00 5.76
C ALA A 266 -7.07 2.55 6.22
N PHE A 267 -6.41 1.77 5.36
CA PHE A 267 -5.03 1.32 5.59
C PHE A 267 -4.08 2.39 5.08
N THR A 268 -2.85 2.42 5.61
CA THR A 268 -1.83 3.39 5.21
C THR A 268 -0.46 2.73 5.00
N GLY A 269 0.55 3.53 4.69
CA GLY A 269 1.93 3.06 4.53
C GLY A 269 2.62 2.73 5.86
N ASP A 270 3.63 1.88 5.84
CA ASP A 270 4.40 1.47 7.02
C ASP A 270 5.08 2.60 7.78
N ASN A 271 5.65 3.58 7.09
CA ASN A 271 6.23 4.76 7.72
C ASN A 271 5.15 5.66 8.37
N PRO A 272 4.05 6.02 7.68
CA PRO A 272 2.89 6.64 8.32
C PRO A 272 2.35 5.88 9.53
N ALA A 273 2.18 4.56 9.44
CA ALA A 273 1.70 3.75 10.55
C ALA A 273 2.71 3.70 11.71
N SER A 274 4.01 3.71 11.44
CA SER A 274 5.06 3.79 12.46
C SER A 274 5.02 5.12 13.20
N LEU A 275 4.77 6.23 12.50
CA LEU A 275 4.55 7.54 13.12
C LEU A 275 3.39 7.49 14.13
N ILE A 276 2.27 6.85 13.74
CA ILE A 276 1.12 6.63 14.63
C ILE A 276 1.52 5.76 15.83
N GLY A 277 2.16 4.62 15.58
CA GLY A 277 2.52 3.65 16.61
C GLY A 277 3.52 4.19 17.64
N MET A 278 4.38 5.13 17.24
CA MET A 278 5.30 5.83 18.14
C MET A 278 4.62 6.96 18.93
N GLY A 279 3.36 7.29 18.64
CA GLY A 279 2.65 8.41 19.28
C GLY A 279 3.30 9.77 18.95
N LEU A 280 3.90 9.90 17.76
CA LEU A 280 4.58 11.13 17.38
C LEU A 280 3.57 12.28 17.26
N THR A 281 3.85 13.38 17.95
CA THR A 281 3.02 14.60 17.94
C THR A 281 3.85 15.81 17.52
N GLU A 282 3.21 16.97 17.39
CA GLU A 282 3.88 18.21 17.03
C GLU A 282 5.10 18.50 17.91
N GLY A 283 6.23 18.84 17.27
CA GLY A 283 7.50 19.13 17.93
C GLY A 283 8.36 17.90 18.25
N TRP A 284 7.83 16.67 18.05
CA TRP A 284 8.61 15.45 18.23
C TRP A 284 9.31 15.02 16.94
N ILE A 285 10.43 14.33 17.14
CA ILE A 285 11.22 13.69 16.10
C ILE A 285 11.46 12.25 16.54
N ALA A 286 11.33 11.30 15.61
CA ALA A 286 11.78 9.93 15.84
C ALA A 286 12.91 9.56 14.88
N VAL A 287 13.86 8.79 15.36
CA VAL A 287 14.98 8.27 14.58
C VAL A 287 14.93 6.75 14.66
N SER A 288 14.73 6.09 13.53
CA SER A 288 14.89 4.64 13.40
C SER A 288 16.31 4.36 12.95
N LEU A 289 17.13 3.77 13.81
CA LEU A 289 18.51 3.39 13.49
C LEU A 289 18.56 1.95 12.97
N GLY A 290 19.08 1.75 11.77
CA GLY A 290 19.03 0.47 11.08
C GLY A 290 20.14 0.28 10.06
N THR A 291 19.95 -0.61 9.09
CA THR A 291 20.86 -0.68 7.93
C THR A 291 20.83 0.62 7.12
N SER A 292 19.69 1.31 7.15
CA SER A 292 19.55 2.71 6.77
C SER A 292 18.86 3.41 7.93
N ASP A 293 19.36 4.59 8.29
CA ASP A 293 18.73 5.42 9.31
C ASP A 293 17.54 6.15 8.68
N THR A 294 16.47 6.36 9.44
CA THR A 294 15.29 7.08 8.96
C THR A 294 14.81 8.06 10.01
N LEU A 295 14.69 9.32 9.62
CA LEU A 295 14.17 10.40 10.45
C LEU A 295 12.70 10.64 10.14
N PHE A 296 11.87 10.65 11.18
CA PHE A 296 10.45 10.98 11.13
C PHE A 296 10.23 12.34 11.78
N LEU A 297 9.60 13.27 11.06
CA LEU A 297 9.28 14.61 11.54
C LEU A 297 7.78 14.88 11.44
N TRP A 298 7.22 15.54 12.45
CA TRP A 298 5.92 16.21 12.33
C TRP A 298 6.10 17.60 11.74
N LEU A 299 5.29 17.97 10.74
CA LEU A 299 5.31 19.28 10.11
C LEU A 299 3.90 19.88 10.05
N ASN A 300 3.74 21.16 10.42
CA ASN A 300 2.47 21.87 10.22
C ASN A 300 2.38 22.49 8.81
N GLU A 301 3.52 22.83 8.23
CA GLU A 301 3.62 23.35 6.87
C GLU A 301 4.61 22.50 6.06
N PRO A 302 4.29 22.15 4.81
CA PRO A 302 5.18 21.37 3.98
C PRO A 302 6.32 22.26 3.48
N LYS A 303 7.55 21.77 3.59
CA LYS A 303 8.73 22.43 3.00
C LYS A 303 9.12 21.74 1.71
N VAL A 304 9.46 22.51 0.69
CA VAL A 304 10.00 21.94 -0.54
C VAL A 304 11.42 21.44 -0.26
N VAL A 305 11.64 20.14 -0.46
CA VAL A 305 12.93 19.49 -0.31
C VAL A 305 13.19 18.61 -1.53
N LEU A 306 14.44 18.56 -1.98
CA LEU A 306 14.87 17.66 -3.06
C LEU A 306 15.39 16.32 -2.53
N GLU A 307 15.71 16.26 -1.24
CA GLU A 307 16.12 15.06 -0.52
C GLU A 307 15.15 14.81 0.63
N GLY A 308 14.70 13.56 0.74
CA GLY A 308 13.62 13.17 1.64
C GLY A 308 12.23 13.32 1.01
N HIS A 309 11.21 13.04 1.81
CA HIS A 309 9.82 13.02 1.37
C HIS A 309 8.91 13.72 2.36
N ILE A 310 8.04 14.58 1.88
CA ILE A 310 6.94 15.16 2.64
C ILE A 310 5.66 14.42 2.26
N LEU A 311 5.04 13.78 3.24
CA LEU A 311 3.77 13.08 3.09
C LEU A 311 2.69 13.80 3.88
N CYS A 312 1.43 13.62 3.51
CA CYS A 312 0.31 14.06 4.35
C CYS A 312 0.34 13.29 5.67
N ASN A 313 0.06 13.95 6.79
CA ASN A 313 0.07 13.27 8.09
C ASN A 313 -1.16 12.35 8.23
N PRO A 314 -1.00 11.10 8.69
CA PRO A 314 -2.12 10.15 8.76
C PRO A 314 -3.09 10.43 9.94
N LEU A 315 -2.69 11.23 10.93
CA LEU A 315 -3.53 11.61 12.08
C LEU A 315 -4.20 12.97 11.91
N ASN A 316 -3.64 13.87 11.11
CA ASN A 316 -4.15 15.22 10.92
C ASN A 316 -4.06 15.65 9.46
N ILE A 317 -5.22 15.82 8.82
CA ILE A 317 -5.34 16.16 7.40
C ILE A 317 -4.69 17.51 7.01
N ASN A 318 -4.53 18.41 7.98
CA ASN A 318 -3.92 19.73 7.78
C ASN A 318 -2.41 19.73 8.03
N SER A 319 -1.87 18.66 8.61
CA SER A 319 -0.46 18.50 8.91
C SER A 319 0.21 17.55 7.91
N TYR A 320 1.54 17.49 8.00
CA TYR A 320 2.41 16.70 7.16
C TYR A 320 3.37 15.91 8.04
N MET A 321 4.01 14.92 7.44
CA MET A 321 5.16 14.24 8.01
C MET A 321 6.31 14.29 7.02
N ALA A 322 7.55 14.29 7.51
CA ALA A 322 8.72 14.13 6.66
C ALA A 322 9.47 12.84 6.99
N LEU A 323 10.00 12.22 5.94
CA LEU A 323 10.91 11.08 5.99
C LEU A 323 12.24 11.52 5.35
N LEU A 324 13.31 11.53 6.15
CA LEU A 324 14.68 11.76 5.66
C LEU A 324 15.50 10.49 5.86
N TRP A 325 16.33 10.15 4.87
CA TRP A 325 17.19 8.97 4.83
C TRP A 325 18.59 9.37 4.37
#